data_AF-A0A6P0UZD1-F1
#
_entry.id   AF-A0A6P0UZD1-F1
#
_cell.length_a   1.000
_cell.length_b   1.000
_cell.length_c   1.000
_cell.angle_alpha   90.00
_cell.angle_beta   90.00
_cell.angle_gamma   90.00
#
_symmetry.space_group_name_H-M   'P 1'
#
loop_
_entity.id
_entity.type
_entity.pdbx_description
1 polymer ?
#
loop_
_entity_poly.entity_id
_entity_poly.type
_entity_poly.pdbx_seq_one_letter_code
_entity_poly.pdbx_strand_id
1 'polypeptide(L)' 'MSNISSSPTSDESDEYPQVTQADLDRATFRVGLNPSVRKQRITISLDTNLIEYFKSLKKVP' A
#
# COMPACT_ATOMS: atom_id res chain seq x y z
N MET A 1 -24.46 28.36 -26.36
CA MET A 1 -25.46 27.61 -25.56
C MET A 1 -24.79 26.30 -25.15
N SER A 2 -24.45 26.13 -23.87
CA SER A 2 -23.83 24.89 -23.39
C SER A 2 -24.92 23.89 -23.01
N ASN A 3 -24.99 22.77 -23.71
CA ASN A 3 -25.87 21.65 -23.37
C ASN A 3 -25.29 20.94 -22.15
N ILE A 4 -25.60 21.41 -20.95
CA ILE A 4 -25.24 20.74 -19.71
C ILE A 4 -26.26 19.60 -19.54
N SER A 5 -25.93 18.46 -20.16
CA SER A 5 -26.68 17.22 -19.96
C SER A 5 -26.08 16.49 -18.76
N SER A 6 -26.85 16.38 -17.69
CA SER A 6 -26.50 15.58 -16.52
C SER A 6 -27.64 14.63 -16.21
N SER A 7 -27.36 13.35 -16.05
CA SER A 7 -28.33 12.38 -15.56
C SER A 7 -28.49 12.53 -14.04
N PRO A 8 -29.69 12.32 -13.48
CA PRO A 8 -29.86 12.23 -12.04
C PRO A 8 -29.02 11.07 -11.50
N THR A 9 -28.27 11.31 -10.43
CA THR A 9 -27.55 10.25 -9.71
C THR A 9 -28.55 9.44 -8.90
N SER A 10 -28.47 8.11 -8.96
CA SER A 10 -29.27 7.24 -8.09
C SER A 10 -28.83 7.42 -6.64
N ASP A 11 -29.78 7.37 -5.70
CA ASP A 11 -29.52 7.42 -4.25
C ASP A 11 -29.17 6.02 -3.68
N GLU A 12 -29.22 5.00 -4.55
CA GLU A 12 -28.78 3.65 -4.22
C GLU A 12 -27.25 3.60 -4.16
N SER A 13 -26.72 2.92 -3.14
CA SER A 13 -25.30 2.57 -3.13
C SER A 13 -25.02 1.62 -4.28
N ASP A 14 -24.06 1.94 -5.14
CA ASP A 14 -23.56 0.97 -6.11
C ASP A 14 -23.13 -0.30 -5.36
N GLU A 15 -23.61 -1.46 -5.81
CA GLU A 15 -23.16 -2.73 -5.26
C GLU A 15 -21.73 -3.00 -5.72
N TYR A 16 -20.75 -2.73 -4.84
CA TYR A 16 -19.35 -3.04 -5.10
C TYR A 16 -19.07 -4.50 -4.72
N PRO A 17 -18.30 -5.22 -5.56
CA PRO A 17 -17.88 -6.57 -5.22
C PRO A 17 -17.06 -6.57 -3.92
N GLN A 18 -17.19 -7.64 -3.15
CA GLN A 18 -16.42 -7.80 -1.92
C GLN A 18 -14.91 -7.80 -2.23
N VAL A 19 -14.16 -6.92 -1.57
CA VAL A 19 -12.71 -6.86 -1.72
C VAL A 19 -12.08 -8.16 -1.19
N THR A 20 -11.32 -8.84 -2.04
CA THR A 20 -10.63 -10.09 -1.71
C THR A 20 -9.13 -9.88 -1.48
N GLN A 21 -8.47 -10.84 -0.84
CA GLN A 21 -7.01 -10.81 -0.69
C GLN A 21 -6.29 -10.79 -2.05
N ALA A 22 -6.84 -11.46 -3.06
CA ALA A 22 -6.29 -11.45 -4.43
C ALA A 22 -6.34 -10.05 -5.06
N ASP A 23 -7.23 -9.16 -4.61
CA ASP A 23 -7.27 -7.77 -5.07
C ASP A 23 -6.16 -6.94 -4.42
N LEU A 24 -5.88 -7.19 -3.14
CA LEU A 24 -4.77 -6.54 -2.43
C LEU A 24 -3.40 -7.00 -2.95
N ASP A 25 -3.26 -8.30 -3.22
CA ASP A 25 -2.01 -8.87 -3.73
C ASP A 25 -1.65 -8.35 -5.13
N ARG A 26 -2.67 -7.97 -5.93
CA ARG A 26 -2.49 -7.33 -7.24
C ARG A 26 -2.23 -5.82 -7.14
N ALA A 27 -2.44 -5.20 -5.98
CA ALA A 27 -2.31 -3.76 -5.83
C ALA A 27 -0.85 -3.32 -6.05
N THR A 28 -0.65 -2.36 -6.95
CA THR A 28 0.67 -1.79 -7.25
C THR A 28 0.76 -0.36 -6.73
N PHE A 29 1.82 -0.03 -5.97
CA PHE A 29 2.06 1.34 -5.55
C PHE A 29 2.36 2.25 -6.75
N ARG A 30 1.65 3.38 -6.87
CA ARG A 30 1.77 4.31 -8.00
C ARG A 30 1.99 5.75 -7.52
N VAL A 31 2.82 6.51 -8.23
CA VAL A 31 3.01 7.96 -8.05
C VAL A 31 2.78 8.63 -9.40
N GLY A 32 1.86 9.60 -9.48
CA GLY A 32 1.50 10.25 -10.75
C GLY A 32 1.02 9.25 -11.81
N LEU A 33 0.20 8.27 -11.40
CA LEU A 33 -0.29 7.16 -12.23
C LEU A 33 0.79 6.20 -12.76
N ASN A 34 2.06 6.37 -12.42
CA ASN A 34 3.11 5.44 -12.83
C ASN A 34 3.45 4.46 -11.70
N PRO A 35 3.60 3.15 -11.99
CA PRO A 35 4.03 2.17 -11.00
C PRO A 35 5.39 2.60 -10.43
N SER A 36 5.51 2.53 -9.11
CA SER A 36 6.70 2.99 -8.38
C SER A 36 7.11 1.96 -7.35
N VAL A 37 8.41 1.72 -7.25
CA VAL A 37 8.98 0.82 -6.25
C VAL A 37 9.11 1.60 -4.95
N ARG A 38 8.22 1.38 -3.98
CA ARG A 38 8.45 1.90 -2.62
C ARG A 38 9.29 0.92 -1.80
N LYS A 39 10.57 0.78 -2.17
CA LYS A 39 11.60 0.28 -1.24
C LYS A 39 12.37 1.48 -0.73
N GLN A 40 11.88 2.09 0.34
CA GLN A 40 12.68 3.07 1.08
C GLN A 40 13.75 2.32 1.85
N ARG A 41 14.99 2.47 1.40
CA ARG A 41 16.16 2.00 2.16
C ARG A 41 16.47 3.07 3.18
N ILE A 42 16.16 2.80 4.45
CA ILE A 42 16.53 3.69 5.56
C ILE A 42 17.81 3.16 6.22
N THR A 43 18.72 4.07 6.54
CA THR A 43 19.92 3.77 7.33
C THR A 43 19.59 4.13 8.78
N ILE A 44 19.62 3.14 9.67
CA ILE A 44 19.47 3.36 11.11
C ILE A 44 20.80 3.01 11.79
N SER A 45 21.28 3.92 12.64
CA SER A 45 22.42 3.66 13.53
C SER A 45 21.88 3.03 14.81
N LEU A 46 22.42 1.88 15.19
CA LEU A 46 22.05 1.15 16.40
C LEU A 46 23.22 1.16 17.37
N ASP A 47 22.93 1.28 18.66
CA ASP A 47 23.94 1.12 19.72
C ASP A 47 24.46 -0.32 19.78
N THR A 48 25.71 -0.47 20.25
CA THR A 48 26.40 -1.76 20.33
C THR A 48 25.59 -2.82 21.08
N ASN A 49 24.98 -2.44 22.21
CA ASN A 49 24.18 -3.35 23.04
C ASN A 49 22.95 -3.90 22.30
N LEU A 50 22.30 -3.07 21.48
CA LEU A 50 21.15 -3.48 20.66
C LEU A 50 21.59 -4.44 19.55
N ILE A 51 22.73 -4.17 18.91
CA ILE A 51 23.28 -5.04 17.86
C ILE A 51 23.59 -6.44 18.42
N GLU A 52 24.20 -6.52 19.61
CA GLU A 52 24.52 -7.79 20.26
C GLU A 52 23.27 -8.61 20.63
N TYR A 53 22.23 -7.94 21.16
CA TYR A 53 20.94 -8.57 21.43
C TYR A 53 20.33 -9.20 20.18
N PHE A 54 20.27 -8.49 19.05
CA PHE A 54 19.71 -9.07 17.81
C PHE A 54 20.58 -10.16 17.20
N LYS A 55 21.91 -10.11 17.38
CA LYS A 55 22.80 -11.19 16.95
C LYS A 55 22.56 -12.48 17.74
N SER A 56 22.27 -12.38 19.04
CA SER A 56 21.98 -13.55 19.86
C SER A 56 20.64 -14.21 19.51
N LEU A 57 19.62 -13.41 19.10
CA LEU A 57 18.34 -13.90 18.61
C LEU A 57 18.42 -14.66 17.28
N LYS A 58 19.41 -14.35 16.43
CA LYS A 58 19.62 -15.04 15.15
C LYS A 58 20.40 -16.36 15.27
N LYS A 59 20.84 -16.75 16.46
CA LYS A 59 21.31 -18.13 16.70
C LYS A 59 20.09 -19.05 16.81
N VAL A 60 19.50 -19.39 15.67
CA VAL A 60 18.64 -20.56 15.52
C VAL A 60 19.53 -21.68 14.92
N PRO A 61 19.57 -22.89 15.51
CA PRO A 61 20.38 -24.00 15.00
C PRO A 61 19.98 -24.44 13.60
#